data_AF-A0ABC9HGL7-F1
#
_entry.id   AF-A0ABC9HGL7-F1
#
_cell.length_a   1.000
_cell.length_b   1.000
_cell.length_c   1.000
_cell.angle_alpha   90.00
_cell.angle_beta   90.00
_cell.angle_gamma   90.00
#
_symmetry.space_group_name_H-M   'P 1'
#
loop_
_entity.id
_entity.type
_entity.pdbx_description
1 polymer ?
#
loop_
_entity_poly.entity_id
_entity_poly.type
_entity_poly.pdbx_seq_one_letter_code
_entity_poly.pdbx_strand_id
1 'polypeptide(L)'
;MLRKRMFFRLSEEAGNLKADHSYESSFNSWFVEHMNYTFDTMECDPGVQCGHYTQIVSARTTHIGCGSAMCKKSVRFPWRVTVTCNYGPNGNTPDFSFHDNQQVPEILSPCLADFI
;
A
#
# COMPACT_ATOMS: atom_id res chain seq x y z
N MET A 1 -27.55 1.45 -3.94
CA MET A 1 -26.44 2.43 -3.97
C MET A 1 -25.38 1.90 -4.92
N LEU A 2 -25.06 2.64 -5.99
CA LEU A 2 -24.01 2.27 -6.93
C LEU A 2 -22.65 2.39 -6.21
N ARG A 3 -22.03 1.25 -5.89
CA ARG A 3 -20.59 1.21 -5.58
C ARG A 3 -19.89 1.59 -6.89
N LYS A 4 -19.29 2.78 -6.99
CA LYS A 4 -18.37 3.09 -8.08
C LYS A 4 -17.19 2.15 -7.93
N ARG A 5 -17.21 1.05 -8.67
CA ARG A 5 -16.07 0.14 -8.78
C ARG A 5 -14.92 0.95 -9.34
N MET A 6 -13.84 1.07 -8.59
CA MET A 6 -12.56 1.46 -9.18
C MET A 6 -12.25 0.34 -10.18
N PHE A 7 -12.31 0.63 -11.48
CA PHE A 7 -12.07 -0.41 -12.49
C PHE A 7 -10.57 -0.74 -12.47
N PHE A 8 -10.23 -1.89 -11.89
CA PHE A 8 -8.87 -2.42 -11.80
C PHE A 8 -8.45 -3.07 -13.11
N ARG A 9 -7.25 -2.75 -13.59
CA ARG A 9 -6.46 -3.66 -14.44
C ARG A 9 -5.31 -4.19 -13.58
N LEU A 10 -5.58 -5.27 -12.85
CA LEU A 10 -4.73 -5.83 -11.77
C LEU A 10 -3.27 -6.12 -12.19
N SER A 11 -2.95 -6.20 -13.47
CA SER A 11 -1.60 -6.50 -13.97
C SER A 11 -0.68 -5.27 -14.10
N GLU A 12 -1.19 -4.04 -13.95
CA GLU A 12 -0.44 -2.79 -14.24
C GLU A 12 -0.36 -1.84 -13.05
N GLU A 13 -0.95 -2.20 -11.90
CA GLU A 13 -1.12 -1.34 -10.74
C GLU A 13 -0.45 -1.97 -9.50
N ALA A 14 0.28 -1.16 -8.73
CA ALA A 14 0.78 -1.52 -7.41
C ALA A 14 0.16 -0.59 -6.36
N GLY A 15 0.03 -1.08 -5.13
CA GLY A 15 -0.59 -0.32 -4.05
C GLY A 15 0.06 -0.47 -2.67
N ASN A 16 -0.08 0.58 -1.87
CA ASN A 16 0.31 0.52 -0.46
C ASN A 16 -0.93 0.23 0.39
N LEU A 17 -0.79 -0.58 1.43
CA LEU A 17 -1.86 -0.90 2.39
C LEU A 17 -1.33 -0.81 3.82
N LYS A 18 -2.08 -0.13 4.70
CA LYS A 18 -1.76 -0.06 6.13
C LYS A 18 -3.02 0.12 6.95
N ALA A 19 -3.09 -0.57 8.07
CA ALA A 19 -4.06 -0.33 9.12
C ALA A 19 -3.35 0.39 10.28
N ASP A 20 -3.80 1.59 10.62
CA ASP A 20 -3.19 2.43 11.65
C ASP A 20 -4.23 3.39 12.30
N HIS A 21 -3.75 4.24 13.21
CA HIS A 21 -4.55 5.23 13.92
C HIS A 21 -5.08 6.35 13.02
N SER A 22 -4.36 6.68 11.94
CA SER A 22 -4.69 7.76 11.02
C SER A 22 -4.09 7.52 9.62
N TYR A 23 -4.56 8.33 8.67
CA TYR A 23 -3.96 8.42 7.34
C TYR A 23 -2.50 8.84 7.40
N GLU A 24 -2.18 9.84 8.21
CA GLU A 24 -0.82 10.36 8.37
C GLU A 24 0.13 9.29 8.92
N SER A 25 -0.28 8.53 9.93
CA SER A 25 0.53 7.43 10.46
C SER A 25 0.76 6.34 9.42
N SER A 26 -0.26 6.05 8.61
CA SER A 26 -0.16 5.08 7.52
C SER A 26 0.84 5.52 6.46
N PHE A 27 0.78 6.78 6.05
CA PHE A 27 1.71 7.34 5.08
C PHE A 27 3.14 7.41 5.63
N ASN A 28 3.32 7.89 6.86
CA ASN A 28 4.64 7.97 7.50
C ASN A 28 5.27 6.59 7.66
N SER A 29 4.47 5.56 7.95
CA SER A 29 4.92 4.16 8.00
C SER A 29 5.48 3.67 6.66
N TRP A 30 4.93 4.11 5.53
CA TRP A 30 5.46 3.77 4.21
C TRP A 30 6.68 4.61 3.87
N PHE A 31 6.65 5.90 4.23
CA PHE A 31 7.71 6.82 3.92
C PHE A 31 9.00 6.53 4.69
N VAL A 32 8.92 6.05 5.94
CA VAL A 32 10.10 5.82 6.79
C VAL A 32 11.08 4.77 6.22
N GLU A 33 10.66 3.93 5.27
CA GLU A 33 11.56 2.98 4.63
C GLU A 33 12.70 3.66 3.84
N HIS A 34 12.57 4.96 3.53
CA HIS A 34 13.66 5.76 2.94
C HIS A 34 14.96 5.72 3.76
N MET A 35 14.86 5.50 5.07
CA MET A 35 16.01 5.40 5.96
C MET A 35 16.91 4.20 5.64
N ASN A 36 16.35 3.17 4.99
CA ASN A 36 17.06 1.95 4.60
C ASN A 36 17.20 1.83 3.08
N TYR A 37 16.92 2.90 2.32
CA TYR A 37 16.98 2.91 0.86
C TYR A 37 18.05 3.87 0.37
N THR A 38 18.98 3.37 -0.43
CA THR A 38 20.03 4.17 -1.05
C THR A 38 19.64 4.49 -2.50
N PHE A 39 19.28 5.75 -2.77
CA PHE A 39 18.85 6.17 -4.12
C PHE A 39 19.91 6.01 -5.20
N ASP A 40 21.18 6.25 -4.87
CA ASP A 40 22.28 6.21 -5.84
C ASP A 40 22.49 4.80 -6.41
N THR A 41 22.30 3.77 -5.58
CA THR A 41 22.43 2.36 -5.97
C THR A 41 21.08 1.71 -6.28
N MET A 42 19.97 2.38 -5.94
CA MET A 42 18.61 1.87 -5.98
C MET A 42 18.38 0.63 -5.10
N GLU A 43 19.16 0.48 -4.02
CA GLU A 43 19.14 -0.70 -3.15
C GLU A 43 18.45 -0.42 -1.81
N CYS A 44 17.83 -1.47 -1.27
CA CYS A 44 17.32 -1.51 0.10
C CYS A 44 18.29 -2.31 0.97
N ASP A 45 18.46 -1.91 2.23
CA ASP A 45 19.37 -2.60 3.14
C ASP A 45 19.03 -4.10 3.28
N PRO A 46 20.02 -4.98 3.50
CA PRO A 46 19.77 -6.41 3.60
C PRO A 46 18.78 -6.77 4.71
N GLY A 47 17.73 -7.52 4.35
CA GLY A 47 16.77 -8.06 5.31
C GLY A 47 15.63 -7.10 5.72
N VAL A 48 15.52 -5.93 5.10
CA VAL A 48 14.41 -4.99 5.30
C VAL A 48 13.62 -4.75 4.01
N GLN A 49 12.47 -4.09 4.13
CA GLN A 49 11.56 -3.79 3.02
C GLN A 49 11.57 -2.28 2.74
N CYS A 50 11.64 -1.92 1.47
CA CYS A 50 11.55 -0.53 0.99
C CYS A 50 10.47 -0.34 -0.08
N GLY A 51 9.66 -1.36 -0.34
CA GLY A 51 8.71 -1.40 -1.46
C GLY A 51 7.60 -0.37 -1.38
N HIS A 52 7.19 0.04 -0.16
CA HIS A 52 6.18 1.08 0.00
C HIS A 52 6.77 2.45 -0.30
N TYR A 53 8.01 2.69 0.14
CA TYR A 53 8.71 3.93 -0.14
C TYR A 53 9.02 4.08 -1.63
N THR A 54 9.58 3.05 -2.27
CA THR A 54 9.92 3.10 -3.71
C THR A 54 8.68 3.33 -4.56
N GLN A 55 7.53 2.82 -4.13
CA GLN A 55 6.26 3.09 -4.80
C GLN A 55 5.81 4.55 -4.65
N ILE A 56 6.04 5.19 -3.49
CA ILE A 56 5.71 6.61 -3.27
C ILE A 56 6.55 7.53 -4.16
N VAL A 57 7.85 7.24 -4.30
CA VAL A 57 8.81 8.12 -4.97
C VAL A 57 9.08 7.78 -6.43
N SER A 58 8.39 6.77 -6.98
CA SER A 58 8.66 6.33 -8.34
C SER A 58 8.34 7.40 -9.38
N ALA A 59 9.34 7.73 -10.21
CA ALA A 59 9.18 8.63 -11.35
C ALA A 59 8.28 8.06 -12.46
N ARG A 60 7.96 6.76 -12.45
CA ARG A 60 7.07 6.11 -13.43
C ARG A 60 5.60 6.35 -13.12
N THR A 61 5.26 6.51 -11.85
CA THR A 61 3.89 6.73 -11.43
C THR A 61 3.48 8.15 -11.77
N THR A 62 2.31 8.28 -12.39
CA THR A 62 1.75 9.59 -12.81
C THR A 62 0.43 9.90 -12.13
N HIS A 63 -0.24 8.89 -11.58
CA HIS A 63 -1.53 8.98 -10.93
C HIS A 63 -1.52 8.21 -9.63
N ILE A 64 -2.18 8.77 -8.62
CA ILE A 64 -2.40 8.12 -7.33
C ILE A 64 -3.88 8.25 -6.96
N GLY A 65 -4.45 7.17 -6.44
CA GLY A 65 -5.79 7.17 -5.85
C GLY A 65 -5.78 6.46 -4.51
N CYS A 66 -6.21 7.13 -3.44
CA CYS A 66 -6.25 6.54 -2.10
C CYS A 66 -7.67 6.47 -1.56
N GLY A 67 -7.92 5.45 -0.73
CA GLY A 67 -9.15 5.28 0.03
C GLY A 67 -8.85 4.98 1.48
N SER A 68 -9.74 5.41 2.38
CA SER A 68 -9.69 5.05 3.80
C SER A 68 -11.04 4.56 4.32
N ALA A 69 -11.01 3.56 5.20
CA ALA A 69 -12.21 2.93 5.75
C ALA A 69 -11.97 2.61 7.23
N MET A 70 -13.03 2.75 8.02
CA MET A 70 -13.01 2.38 9.43
C MET A 70 -13.34 0.89 9.59
N CYS A 71 -12.33 0.12 9.99
CA CYS A 71 -12.45 -1.30 10.28
C CYS A 71 -12.89 -1.60 11.70
N LYS A 72 -13.59 -2.73 11.87
CA LYS A 72 -13.81 -3.31 13.19
C LYS A 72 -12.47 -3.71 13.77
N LYS A 73 -12.22 -3.30 15.02
CA LYS A 73 -11.03 -3.72 15.76
C LYS A 73 -11.02 -5.24 15.89
N SER A 74 -9.85 -5.84 15.74
CA SER A 74 -9.59 -7.21 16.14
C SER A 74 -8.40 -7.25 17.08
N VAL A 75 -8.20 -8.38 17.77
CA VAL A 75 -7.01 -8.57 18.63
C VAL A 75 -5.72 -8.43 17.81
N ARG A 76 -5.74 -8.83 16.53
CA ARG A 76 -4.58 -8.77 15.63
C ARG A 76 -4.38 -7.40 14.97
N PHE A 77 -5.45 -6.61 14.84
CA PHE A 77 -5.45 -5.26 14.27
C PHE A 77 -6.28 -4.34 15.16
N PRO A 78 -5.66 -3.74 16.19
CA PRO A 78 -6.37 -2.90 17.16
C PRO A 78 -6.77 -1.54 16.57
N TRP A 79 -6.22 -1.20 15.40
CA TRP A 79 -6.37 0.08 14.75
C TRP A 79 -7.62 0.16 13.87
N ARG A 80 -8.15 1.38 13.72
CA ARG A 80 -9.45 1.62 13.11
C ARG A 80 -9.36 2.01 11.64
N VAL A 81 -8.31 2.71 11.21
CA VAL A 81 -8.28 3.26 9.86
C VAL A 81 -7.41 2.37 8.98
N THR A 82 -8.02 1.75 7.98
CA THR A 82 -7.27 1.12 6.89
C THR A 82 -7.18 2.12 5.75
N VAL A 83 -5.96 2.38 5.30
CA VAL A 83 -5.67 3.21 4.13
C VAL A 83 -5.05 2.34 3.07
N THR A 84 -5.57 2.49 1.85
CA THR A 84 -4.97 1.94 0.65
C THR A 84 -4.71 3.05 -0.35
N CYS A 85 -3.62 2.94 -1.10
CA CYS A 85 -3.29 3.83 -2.22
C CYS A 85 -2.89 2.97 -3.41
N ASN A 86 -3.41 3.30 -4.59
CA ASN A 86 -3.05 2.70 -5.87
C ASN A 86 -2.25 3.70 -6.70
N TYR A 87 -1.27 3.19 -7.44
CA TYR A 87 -0.31 3.99 -8.18
C TYR A 87 -0.24 3.49 -9.63
N GLY A 88 -0.59 4.39 -10.56
CA GLY A 88 -0.66 4.10 -11.99
C GLY A 88 0.22 5.05 -12.81
N PRO A 89 1.07 4.54 -13.73
CA PRO A 89 1.55 3.16 -13.84
C PRO A 89 2.30 2.68 -12.59
N ASN A 90 2.42 1.35 -12.42
CA ASN A 90 3.21 0.75 -11.34
C ASN A 90 4.62 1.34 -11.29
N GLY A 91 4.98 1.81 -10.09
CA GLY A 91 6.24 2.49 -9.85
C GLY A 91 7.42 1.56 -9.61
N ASN A 92 7.13 0.34 -9.18
CA ASN A 92 8.10 -0.69 -8.85
C ASN A 92 8.48 -1.48 -10.13
N THR A 93 9.79 -1.65 -10.39
CA THR A 93 10.30 -2.54 -11.43
C THR A 93 9.86 -3.99 -11.18
N PRO A 94 9.79 -4.88 -12.19
CA PRO A 94 9.20 -6.22 -12.09
C PRO A 94 9.79 -7.16 -11.01
N ASP A 95 10.89 -6.79 -10.35
CA ASP A 95 11.45 -7.51 -9.21
C ASP A 95 10.74 -7.19 -7.88
N PHE A 96 10.17 -5.99 -7.75
CA PHE A 96 9.29 -5.62 -6.64
C PHE A 96 7.83 -5.89 -7.04
N SER A 97 7.60 -7.13 -7.44
CA SER A 97 6.25 -7.67 -7.47
C SER A 97 5.58 -7.40 -6.13
N PHE A 98 4.30 -7.02 -6.17
CA PHE A 98 3.41 -7.26 -5.05
C PHE A 98 3.73 -8.66 -4.54
N HIS A 99 4.39 -8.78 -3.38
CA HIS A 99 4.37 -10.04 -2.71
C HIS A 99 2.90 -10.26 -2.37
N ASP A 100 2.26 -11.11 -3.16
CA ASP A 100 0.98 -11.79 -2.94
C ASP A 100 0.93 -12.48 -1.54
N ASN A 101 2.03 -12.40 -0.77
CA ASN A 101 2.19 -12.86 0.59
C ASN A 101 1.93 -11.82 1.67
N GLN A 102 1.49 -10.59 1.36
CA GLN A 102 0.64 -9.91 2.34
C GLN A 102 -0.77 -10.48 2.17
N GLN A 103 -0.94 -11.74 2.62
CA GLN A 103 -2.26 -12.30 2.87
C GLN A 103 -3.03 -11.22 3.62
N VAL A 104 -3.98 -10.58 2.94
CA VAL A 104 -4.94 -9.71 3.60
C VAL A 104 -5.56 -10.63 4.64
N PRO A 105 -5.27 -10.43 5.95
CA PRO A 105 -5.81 -11.32 6.95
C PRO A 105 -7.32 -11.24 6.82
N GLU A 106 -8.04 -12.38 6.88
CA GLU A 106 -9.49 -12.45 6.58
C GLU A 106 -10.32 -11.38 7.28
N ILE A 107 -9.86 -10.90 8.42
CA ILE A 107 -10.45 -9.79 9.19
C ILE A 107 -10.39 -8.41 8.52
N LEU A 108 -9.44 -8.17 7.61
CA LEU A 108 -9.37 -6.97 6.77
C LEU A 108 -10.14 -7.15 5.45
N SER A 109 -10.48 -8.38 5.03
CA SER A 109 -11.25 -8.64 3.81
C SER A 109 -12.60 -7.89 3.75
N PRO A 110 -13.43 -7.85 4.81
CA PRO A 110 -14.65 -7.05 4.82
C PRO A 110 -14.42 -5.55 4.66
N CYS A 111 -13.27 -5.04 5.11
CA CYS A 111 -12.90 -3.64 4.92
C CYS A 111 -12.38 -3.36 3.52
N LEU A 112 -11.62 -4.29 2.95
CA LEU A 112 -11.11 -4.16 1.58
C LEU A 112 -12.21 -4.33 0.54
N ALA A 113 -13.30 -5.02 0.86
CA ALA A 113 -14.51 -5.09 0.02
C ALA A 113 -15.22 -3.73 -0.15
N ASP A 114 -14.88 -2.72 0.66
CA ASP A 114 -15.34 -1.35 0.44
C ASP A 114 -14.39 -0.54 -0.47
N PHE A 115 -13.22 -1.10 -0.81
CA PHE A 115 -12.23 -0.51 -1.72
C PHE A 115 -12.13 -1.23 -3.09
N ILE A 116 -12.60 -2.48 -3.19
CA ILE A 116 -12.62 -3.31 -4.42
C ILE A 116 -14.04 -3.40 -5.00
#